data_AF-A0A7X7KJ21-F1
#
_entry.id   AF-A0A7X7KJ21-F1
#
_cell.length_a   1.000
_cell.length_b   1.000
_cell.length_c   1.000
_cell.angle_alpha   90.00
_cell.angle_beta   90.00
_cell.angle_gamma   90.00
#
_symmetry.space_group_name_H-M   'P 1'
#
loop_
_entity.id
_entity.type
_entity.pdbx_description
1 polymer ?
#
loop_
_entity_poly.entity_id
_entity_poly.type
_entity_poly.pdbx_seq_one_letter_code
_entity_poly.pdbx_strand_id
1 'polypeptide(L)'
;LRATGAQAIAADVLTVAGSATLNVPAGTAVTALNAGVAGSVYLSGGSLQLSAYQAPLAPAPDATLHLDASTNVTLSGSEVTRWNDASGGSRYAFSYSGFGPTVTENALNGLPVIDFGAIGSKKFLAWDTNIVIRSLFLVMNLKNSLSAPIGTYLPMFGVRSHFTRLGTPFVWNPTGQMNVRTGNCYLNGLRINPGMYPVTLNSFALLGQVLEGSSSANSFACEAYLYTDPENRANRTGGLQLAEVIIYNRKLTERESMDTQAYLNWKWFGTLSAGYSAPGSDLTLPSVATSAAGGELRVDGAVPVTLASVSGTGALTLGSSVPVTLASTDTLTGGLNLTNSFINFPASQTVASFKVSGHAEVSVADGEALDVGTLSGSGTLVCVGDGMIALDDVSGFGGGLTLAGGTLSFTAGNTLAVDTLTVTGSGSLRLADAAGLSAGVYALISFTNMDATSADTLLADWSLTDVPPKFKSSLQIRNNQVVAVLSSLGTSLQIR
;
A
#
# COMPACT_ATOMS: atom_id res chain seq x y z
N LEU A 1 22.56 7.77 -2.22
CA LEU A 1 23.12 7.24 -0.96
C LEU A 1 24.61 6.98 -1.20
N ARG A 2 25.53 7.59 -0.44
CA ARG A 2 26.99 7.45 -0.63
C ARG A 2 27.62 6.91 0.65
N ALA A 3 27.74 5.59 0.79
CA ALA A 3 28.55 4.96 1.83
C ALA A 3 28.89 3.51 1.45
N THR A 4 30.07 3.03 1.84
CA THR A 4 30.52 1.64 1.72
C THR A 4 30.17 0.86 3.00
N GLY A 5 29.47 -0.26 2.87
CA GLY A 5 29.10 -1.17 3.98
C GLY A 5 27.61 -1.53 3.98
N ALA A 6 27.25 -2.61 4.68
CA ALA A 6 25.85 -3.02 4.81
C ALA A 6 25.08 -1.99 5.66
N GLN A 7 24.05 -1.33 5.09
CA GLN A 7 23.25 -0.33 5.78
C GLN A 7 21.76 -0.57 5.54
N ALA A 8 21.00 -0.71 6.63
CA ALA A 8 19.55 -0.62 6.60
C ALA A 8 19.13 0.84 6.86
N ILE A 9 18.42 1.42 5.91
CA ILE A 9 17.88 2.78 5.99
C ILE A 9 16.36 2.66 6.14
N ALA A 10 15.87 2.98 7.32
CA ALA A 10 14.45 3.12 7.59
C ALA A 10 14.07 4.61 7.54
N ALA A 11 13.10 4.95 6.69
CA ALA A 11 12.56 6.30 6.59
C ALA A 11 11.04 6.27 6.72
N ASP A 12 10.46 7.30 7.35
CA ASP A 12 9.00 7.45 7.39
C ASP A 12 8.46 7.83 5.99
N VAL A 13 9.17 8.74 5.32
CA VAL A 13 8.83 9.24 3.99
C VAL A 13 10.07 9.31 3.14
N LEU A 14 9.99 8.76 1.93
CA LEU A 14 10.98 8.90 0.86
C LEU A 14 10.31 9.58 -0.32
N THR A 15 10.83 10.73 -0.74
CA THR A 15 10.39 11.43 -1.94
C THR A 15 11.53 11.56 -2.93
N VAL A 16 11.30 11.16 -4.18
CA VAL A 16 12.27 11.33 -5.28
C VAL A 16 11.58 12.14 -6.37
N ALA A 17 12.11 13.32 -6.66
CA ALA A 17 11.56 14.18 -7.71
C ALA A 17 11.71 13.54 -9.09
N GLY A 18 10.81 13.85 -10.03
CA GLY A 18 10.78 13.24 -11.38
C GLY A 18 12.07 13.37 -12.19
N SER A 19 12.87 14.41 -11.93
CA SER A 19 14.17 14.64 -12.59
C SER A 19 15.36 13.97 -11.89
N ALA A 20 15.14 13.33 -10.75
CA ALA A 20 16.18 12.72 -9.95
C ALA A 20 16.23 11.19 -10.15
N THR A 21 17.42 10.63 -9.95
CA THR A 21 17.60 9.18 -9.88
C THR A 21 18.00 8.77 -8.47
N LEU A 22 17.24 7.85 -7.87
CA LEU A 22 17.59 7.22 -6.60
C LEU A 22 18.54 6.05 -6.86
N ASN A 23 19.82 6.23 -6.53
CA ASN A 23 20.80 5.14 -6.57
C ASN A 23 20.86 4.40 -5.21
N VAL A 24 20.62 3.09 -5.24
CA VAL A 24 20.68 2.17 -4.10
C VAL A 24 21.81 1.15 -4.33
N PRO A 25 22.99 1.34 -3.69
CA PRO A 25 24.16 0.49 -3.92
C PRO A 25 24.12 -0.82 -3.14
N ALA A 26 25.00 -1.75 -3.54
CA ALA A 26 25.21 -3.03 -2.88
C ALA A 26 25.38 -2.88 -1.35
N GLY A 27 24.73 -3.76 -0.62
CA GLY A 27 24.69 -3.74 0.84
C GLY A 27 23.73 -2.70 1.44
N THR A 28 23.07 -1.86 0.63
CA THR A 28 22.07 -0.91 1.13
C THR A 28 20.66 -1.47 0.98
N ALA A 29 19.90 -1.48 2.06
CA ALA A 29 18.48 -1.80 2.08
C ALA A 29 17.69 -0.55 2.47
N VAL A 30 16.82 -0.06 1.60
CA VAL A 30 15.97 1.10 1.85
C VAL A 30 14.53 0.66 2.05
N THR A 31 14.06 0.84 3.27
CA THR A 31 12.65 0.66 3.63
C THR A 31 12.07 2.02 3.95
N ALA A 32 11.08 2.44 3.17
CA ALA A 32 10.30 3.63 3.46
C ALA A 32 8.85 3.23 3.72
N LEU A 33 8.27 3.75 4.81
CA LEU A 33 6.86 3.50 5.11
C LEU A 33 5.95 4.06 4.01
N ASN A 34 6.32 5.23 3.47
CA ASN A 34 5.77 5.77 2.24
C ASN A 34 6.88 6.22 1.28
N ALA A 35 6.92 5.61 0.09
CA ALA A 35 7.87 5.96 -0.97
C ALA A 35 7.15 6.65 -2.13
N GLY A 36 7.13 7.99 -2.13
CA GLY A 36 6.70 8.82 -3.26
C GLY A 36 7.83 9.01 -4.26
N VAL A 37 8.11 7.98 -5.05
CA VAL A 37 9.22 7.99 -6.02
C VAL A 37 8.66 8.36 -7.39
N ALA A 38 8.80 9.62 -7.80
CA ALA A 38 8.40 10.08 -9.14
C ALA A 38 9.55 9.99 -10.15
N GLY A 39 10.81 10.04 -9.69
CA GLY A 39 12.00 9.90 -10.53
C GLY A 39 12.50 8.46 -10.63
N SER A 40 13.52 8.22 -11.46
CA SER A 40 14.02 6.87 -11.74
C SER A 40 14.69 6.20 -10.54
N VAL A 41 14.67 4.86 -10.51
CA VAL A 41 15.40 4.05 -9.53
C VAL A 41 16.56 3.34 -10.22
N TYR A 42 17.75 3.41 -9.63
CA TYR A 42 18.92 2.65 -10.08
C TYR A 42 19.42 1.76 -8.94
N LEU A 43 19.25 0.44 -9.08
CA LEU A 43 19.71 -0.56 -8.12
C LEU A 43 21.08 -1.08 -8.55
N SER A 44 22.08 -0.96 -7.69
CA SER A 44 23.43 -1.46 -7.95
C SER A 44 23.85 -2.50 -6.90
N GLY A 45 22.99 -3.51 -6.72
CA GLY A 45 23.11 -4.60 -5.75
C GLY A 45 22.38 -4.37 -4.43
N GLY A 46 21.67 -3.24 -4.29
CA GLY A 46 20.87 -2.91 -3.10
C GLY A 46 19.40 -3.28 -3.23
N SER A 47 18.64 -3.09 -2.14
CA SER A 47 17.20 -3.35 -2.09
C SER A 47 16.38 -2.10 -1.79
N LEU A 48 15.21 -1.99 -2.43
CA LEU A 48 14.26 -0.90 -2.23
C LEU A 48 12.85 -1.44 -2.08
N GLN A 49 12.12 -0.92 -1.09
CA GLN A 49 10.68 -1.13 -0.96
C GLN A 49 9.92 0.11 -1.44
N LEU A 50 9.00 -0.07 -2.38
CA LEU A 50 8.06 0.95 -2.87
C LEU A 50 6.66 0.70 -2.32
N SER A 51 5.90 1.79 -2.22
CA SER A 51 4.53 1.79 -1.69
C SER A 51 3.51 1.90 -2.82
N ALA A 52 2.46 1.08 -2.78
CA ALA A 52 1.40 1.02 -3.77
C ALA A 52 0.01 1.29 -3.15
N TYR A 53 -0.25 2.56 -2.82
CA TYR A 53 -1.49 2.98 -2.17
C TYR A 53 -2.15 4.14 -2.89
N GLN A 54 -3.48 4.19 -2.81
CA GLN A 54 -4.29 5.33 -3.21
C GLN A 54 -4.78 6.07 -1.97
N ALA A 55 -4.99 7.38 -2.08
CA ALA A 55 -5.64 8.14 -1.02
C ALA A 55 -7.04 7.54 -0.76
N PRO A 56 -7.37 7.17 0.49
CA PRO A 56 -8.71 6.68 0.80
C PRO A 56 -9.78 7.76 0.62
N LEU A 57 -11.02 7.36 0.36
CA LEU A 57 -12.19 8.25 0.32
C LEU A 57 -12.81 8.52 1.69
N ALA A 58 -12.34 7.82 2.71
CA ALA A 58 -12.79 7.94 4.10
C ALA A 58 -11.59 7.72 5.03
N PRO A 59 -11.62 8.25 6.26
CA PRO A 59 -10.58 7.98 7.24
C PRO A 59 -10.64 6.52 7.72
N ALA A 60 -9.68 6.12 8.56
CA ALA A 60 -9.71 4.79 9.18
C ALA A 60 -11.06 4.52 9.89
N PRO A 61 -11.54 3.26 9.92
CA PRO A 61 -12.84 2.94 10.48
C PRO A 61 -12.87 3.11 12.00
N ASP A 62 -14.10 3.14 12.54
CA ASP A 62 -14.38 3.18 13.99
C ASP A 62 -13.89 4.44 14.71
N ALA A 63 -14.09 5.61 14.09
CA ALA A 63 -13.91 6.88 14.77
C ALA A 63 -14.86 6.99 15.97
N THR A 64 -14.33 7.41 17.12
CA THR A 64 -15.16 7.73 18.30
C THR A 64 -15.98 8.99 18.07
N LEU A 65 -15.41 9.95 17.33
CA LEU A 65 -16.03 11.20 16.93
C LEU A 65 -15.37 11.68 15.64
N HIS A 66 -16.16 11.90 14.59
CA HIS A 66 -15.71 12.46 13.32
C HIS A 66 -16.54 13.70 13.00
N LEU A 67 -15.92 14.88 12.96
CA LEU A 67 -16.59 16.15 12.69
C LEU A 67 -16.00 16.78 11.44
N ASP A 68 -16.84 16.98 10.43
CA ASP A 68 -16.47 17.50 9.11
C ASP A 68 -17.25 18.79 8.84
N ALA A 69 -16.57 19.92 8.58
CA ALA A 69 -17.24 21.20 8.47
C ALA A 69 -18.09 21.31 7.20
N SER A 70 -17.88 20.43 6.23
CA SER A 70 -18.66 20.37 4.99
C SER A 70 -19.99 19.62 5.11
N THR A 71 -20.23 18.93 6.25
CA THR A 71 -21.44 18.15 6.47
C THR A 71 -21.92 18.25 7.92
N ASN A 72 -23.20 17.94 8.18
CA ASN A 72 -23.69 17.71 9.55
C ASN A 72 -23.56 18.89 10.56
N VAL A 73 -23.39 20.12 10.07
CA VAL A 73 -23.38 21.36 10.86
C VAL A 73 -24.79 21.95 10.96
N THR A 74 -25.25 22.26 12.17
CA THR A 74 -26.55 22.91 12.43
C THR A 74 -26.32 24.35 12.87
N LEU A 75 -27.02 25.28 12.24
CA LEU A 75 -26.92 26.71 12.51
C LEU A 75 -28.19 27.27 13.18
N SER A 76 -28.01 28.27 14.02
CA SER A 76 -29.07 29.21 14.45
C SER A 76 -28.63 30.61 14.06
N GLY A 77 -29.23 31.16 13.00
CA GLY A 77 -28.68 32.35 12.35
C GLY A 77 -27.31 32.05 11.76
N SER A 78 -26.29 32.84 12.11
CA SER A 78 -24.90 32.61 11.70
C SER A 78 -24.11 31.68 12.63
N GLU A 79 -24.66 31.35 13.80
CA GLU A 79 -23.94 30.61 14.83
C GLU A 79 -24.15 29.10 14.68
N VAL A 80 -23.05 28.35 14.74
CA VAL A 80 -23.05 26.90 14.85
C VAL A 80 -23.55 26.53 16.24
N THR A 81 -24.70 25.86 16.30
CA THR A 81 -25.29 25.36 17.54
C THR A 81 -24.92 23.91 17.80
N ARG A 82 -24.71 23.14 16.72
CA ARG A 82 -24.38 21.72 16.79
C ARG A 82 -23.55 21.27 15.60
N TRP A 83 -22.59 20.38 15.82
CA TRP A 83 -21.79 19.72 14.80
C TRP A 83 -21.86 18.22 15.06
N ASN A 84 -22.61 17.51 14.22
CA ASN A 84 -22.89 16.08 14.42
C ASN A 84 -21.80 15.20 13.82
N ASP A 85 -21.65 14.00 14.38
CA ASP A 85 -20.72 12.98 13.92
C ASP A 85 -21.01 12.58 12.45
N ALA A 86 -20.02 12.78 11.58
CA ALA A 86 -20.05 12.44 10.16
C ALA A 86 -19.98 10.93 9.90
N SER A 87 -19.49 10.15 10.87
CA SER A 87 -19.46 8.68 10.79
C SER A 87 -20.83 8.02 11.04
N GLY A 88 -21.85 8.81 11.40
CA GLY A 88 -23.18 8.31 11.80
C GLY A 88 -23.29 7.93 13.27
N GLY A 89 -22.25 8.19 14.08
CA GLY A 89 -22.27 8.04 15.53
C GLY A 89 -23.28 8.97 16.23
N SER A 90 -23.60 8.67 17.49
CA SER A 90 -24.56 9.47 18.28
C SER A 90 -23.94 10.71 18.92
N ARG A 91 -22.62 10.93 18.76
CA ARG A 91 -21.90 12.05 19.38
C ARG A 91 -22.05 13.32 18.56
N TYR A 92 -21.84 14.45 19.21
CA TYR A 92 -21.82 15.76 18.58
C TYR A 92 -21.11 16.76 19.48
N ALA A 93 -20.59 17.83 18.89
CA ALA A 93 -20.17 19.01 19.62
C ALA A 93 -21.27 20.08 19.56
N PHE A 94 -21.43 20.87 20.62
CA PHE A 94 -22.46 21.91 20.73
C PHE A 94 -21.89 23.22 21.27
N SER A 95 -22.58 24.31 21.00
CA SER A 95 -22.31 25.61 21.61
C SER A 95 -23.41 26.00 22.59
N TYR A 96 -23.06 26.91 23.50
CA TYR A 96 -24.02 27.61 24.34
C TYR A 96 -24.50 28.87 23.61
N SER A 97 -25.72 29.33 23.92
CA SER A 97 -26.31 30.53 23.30
C SER A 97 -25.37 31.73 23.35
N GLY A 98 -25.08 32.35 22.21
CA GLY A 98 -24.20 33.52 22.08
C GLY A 98 -22.69 33.22 22.10
N PHE A 99 -22.32 31.93 22.15
CA PHE A 99 -20.93 31.46 22.12
C PHE A 99 -20.65 30.57 20.90
N GLY A 100 -21.57 30.52 19.93
CA GLY A 100 -21.40 29.72 18.74
C GLY A 100 -20.30 30.26 17.81
N PRO A 101 -19.42 29.40 17.27
CA PRO A 101 -18.59 29.78 16.14
C PRO A 101 -19.44 30.00 14.88
N THR A 102 -18.85 30.49 13.81
CA THR A 102 -19.54 30.68 12.52
C THR A 102 -18.96 29.75 11.46
N VAL A 103 -19.69 29.52 10.36
CA VAL A 103 -19.14 28.82 9.20
C VAL A 103 -18.54 29.85 8.25
N THR A 104 -17.32 29.59 7.79
CA THR A 104 -16.65 30.35 6.73
C THR A 104 -16.60 29.49 5.47
N GLU A 105 -17.45 29.82 4.50
CA GLU A 105 -17.54 29.11 3.22
C GLU A 105 -16.26 29.26 2.38
N ASN A 106 -15.96 28.25 1.56
CA ASN A 106 -14.84 28.26 0.61
C ASN A 106 -13.47 28.63 1.22
N ALA A 107 -13.24 28.31 2.49
CA ALA A 107 -12.06 28.74 3.23
C ALA A 107 -10.83 27.86 2.96
N LEU A 108 -11.03 26.59 2.58
CA LEU A 108 -9.94 25.64 2.35
C LEU A 108 -10.32 24.69 1.21
N ASN A 109 -9.63 24.78 0.08
CA ASN A 109 -9.89 23.98 -1.13
C ASN A 109 -11.36 24.00 -1.59
N GLY A 110 -12.01 25.17 -1.50
CA GLY A 110 -13.44 25.32 -1.84
C GLY A 110 -14.41 24.73 -0.82
N LEU A 111 -13.93 24.18 0.30
CA LEU A 111 -14.74 23.62 1.37
C LEU A 111 -14.88 24.60 2.55
N PRO A 112 -16.00 24.54 3.29
CA PRO A 112 -16.22 25.39 4.47
C PRO A 112 -15.38 24.97 5.68
N VAL A 113 -15.16 25.90 6.60
CA VAL A 113 -14.52 25.64 7.91
C VAL A 113 -15.32 26.30 9.03
N ILE A 114 -15.16 25.78 10.26
CA ILE A 114 -15.73 26.39 11.46
C ILE A 114 -14.75 27.43 12.01
N ASP A 115 -15.17 28.69 12.07
CA ASP A 115 -14.40 29.82 12.56
C ASP A 115 -14.80 30.22 13.98
N PHE A 116 -13.84 30.05 14.91
CA PHE A 116 -14.01 30.34 16.32
C PHE A 116 -13.63 31.79 16.68
N GLY A 117 -13.63 32.69 15.70
CA GLY A 117 -13.39 34.12 15.88
C GLY A 117 -12.03 34.46 16.50
N ALA A 118 -11.92 35.67 17.05
CA ALA A 118 -10.72 36.11 17.73
C ALA A 118 -10.48 35.33 19.03
N ILE A 119 -9.21 35.24 19.45
CA ILE A 119 -8.88 34.79 20.80
C ILE A 119 -9.58 35.72 21.81
N GLY A 120 -10.18 35.17 22.86
CA GLY A 120 -10.95 35.97 23.81
C GLY A 120 -12.46 36.06 23.50
N SER A 121 -12.90 35.62 22.33
CA SER A 121 -14.28 35.83 21.86
C SER A 121 -15.34 34.96 22.54
N LYS A 122 -14.93 34.01 23.40
CA LYS A 122 -15.82 33.01 24.01
C LYS A 122 -16.48 32.07 23.01
N LYS A 123 -16.01 32.03 21.76
CA LYS A 123 -16.48 31.09 20.75
C LYS A 123 -15.77 29.74 20.90
N PHE A 124 -16.51 28.71 21.25
CA PHE A 124 -16.00 27.34 21.41
C PHE A 124 -17.12 26.33 21.17
N LEU A 125 -16.75 25.05 21.01
CA LEU A 125 -17.70 23.95 21.02
C LEU A 125 -17.29 22.96 22.12
N ALA A 126 -18.27 22.35 22.78
CA ALA A 126 -18.08 21.39 23.85
C ALA A 126 -18.90 20.12 23.60
N TRP A 127 -18.62 19.06 24.37
CA TRP A 127 -19.46 17.88 24.42
C TRP A 127 -19.50 17.32 25.85
N ASP A 128 -20.59 16.64 26.23
CA ASP A 128 -20.93 16.43 27.64
C ASP A 128 -20.01 15.47 28.39
N THR A 129 -19.31 14.58 27.69
CA THR A 129 -18.45 13.55 28.30
C THR A 129 -17.03 13.62 27.79
N ASN A 130 -16.05 13.55 28.69
CA ASN A 130 -14.66 13.34 28.31
C ASN A 130 -14.54 12.15 27.35
N ILE A 131 -14.01 12.40 26.16
CA ILE A 131 -13.67 11.33 25.21
C ILE A 131 -12.25 10.89 25.53
N VAL A 132 -12.05 9.58 25.70
CA VAL A 132 -10.71 8.99 25.73
C VAL A 132 -10.13 9.04 24.33
N ILE A 133 -8.94 9.60 24.22
CA ILE A 133 -8.20 9.82 22.98
C ILE A 133 -6.96 8.94 23.00
N ARG A 134 -6.79 8.16 21.93
CA ARG A 134 -5.58 7.40 21.60
C ARG A 134 -5.06 7.75 20.20
N SER A 135 -5.91 8.24 19.31
CA SER A 135 -5.48 8.89 18.07
C SER A 135 -6.36 10.11 17.76
N LEU A 136 -5.78 11.15 17.18
CA LEU A 136 -6.39 12.45 16.92
C LEU A 136 -5.88 13.01 15.59
N PHE A 137 -6.78 13.47 14.73
CA PHE A 137 -6.45 14.18 13.50
C PHE A 137 -7.21 15.50 13.45
N LEU A 138 -6.51 16.57 13.10
CA LEU A 138 -7.04 17.94 13.07
C LEU A 138 -6.56 18.64 11.80
N VAL A 139 -7.51 19.08 10.97
CA VAL A 139 -7.25 20.06 9.93
C VAL A 139 -7.61 21.43 10.50
N MET A 140 -6.59 22.23 10.82
CA MET A 140 -6.74 23.42 11.65
C MET A 140 -5.92 24.61 11.16
N ASN A 141 -6.39 25.81 11.45
CA ASN A 141 -5.64 27.06 11.28
C ASN A 141 -5.62 27.82 12.60
N LEU A 142 -4.45 27.87 13.25
CA LEU A 142 -4.29 28.63 14.49
C LEU A 142 -4.05 30.10 14.15
N LYS A 143 -4.92 31.01 14.58
CA LYS A 143 -4.80 32.46 14.31
C LYS A 143 -4.01 33.21 15.39
N ASN A 144 -3.84 32.60 16.56
CA ASN A 144 -3.12 33.19 17.71
C ASN A 144 -2.29 32.14 18.46
N SER A 145 -1.23 32.54 19.14
CA SER A 145 -0.39 31.61 19.94
C SER A 145 -1.15 30.96 21.11
N LEU A 146 -2.16 31.65 21.66
CA LEU A 146 -3.01 31.15 22.75
C LEU A 146 -4.15 30.24 22.28
N SER A 147 -4.31 30.06 20.96
CA SER A 147 -5.36 29.19 20.40
C SER A 147 -5.11 27.74 20.80
N ALA A 148 -6.15 27.05 21.27
CA ALA A 148 -6.08 25.65 21.63
C ALA A 148 -7.10 24.86 20.80
N PRO A 149 -6.65 23.97 19.90
CA PRO A 149 -7.57 23.26 19.01
C PRO A 149 -8.48 22.30 19.75
N ILE A 150 -7.96 21.67 20.80
CA ILE A 150 -8.69 20.74 21.66
C ILE A 150 -8.31 20.98 23.11
N GLY A 151 -9.24 20.77 24.04
CA GLY A 151 -9.00 20.94 25.46
C GLY A 151 -10.18 20.50 26.32
N THR A 152 -10.37 21.19 27.45
CA THR A 152 -11.41 20.85 28.41
C THR A 152 -12.30 22.04 28.73
N TYR A 153 -13.61 21.84 28.68
CA TYR A 153 -14.64 22.72 29.18
C TYR A 153 -15.19 22.10 30.48
N LEU A 154 -15.11 22.84 31.59
CA LEU A 154 -15.32 22.37 32.97
C LEU A 154 -14.24 21.40 33.49
N PRO A 155 -12.99 21.84 33.73
CA PRO A 155 -12.03 21.03 34.47
C PRO A 155 -12.61 20.75 35.86
N MET A 156 -13.16 19.57 36.07
CA MET A 156 -13.62 19.11 37.38
C MET A 156 -12.44 19.29 38.36
N PHE A 157 -12.59 20.14 39.38
CA PHE A 157 -11.66 20.20 40.52
C PHE A 157 -10.17 20.36 40.17
N GLY A 158 -9.80 21.39 39.38
CA GLY A 158 -8.39 21.80 39.28
C GLY A 158 -7.48 20.91 38.44
N VAL A 159 -8.01 19.91 37.73
CA VAL A 159 -7.21 19.18 36.72
C VAL A 159 -6.87 20.08 35.53
N ARG A 160 -5.60 20.07 35.13
CA ARG A 160 -5.12 20.76 33.93
C ARG A 160 -5.64 20.04 32.69
N SER A 161 -5.99 20.79 31.65
CA SER A 161 -6.30 20.23 30.33
C SER A 161 -5.15 19.33 29.86
N HIS A 162 -5.45 18.14 29.35
CA HIS A 162 -4.40 17.25 28.85
C HIS A 162 -3.71 17.85 27.63
N PHE A 163 -4.46 18.55 26.77
CA PHE A 163 -3.99 19.18 25.54
C PHE A 163 -3.70 20.67 25.75
N THR A 164 -2.74 20.95 26.62
CA THR A 164 -2.36 22.33 26.99
C THR A 164 -1.37 22.93 25.98
N ARG A 165 -1.60 24.20 25.57
CA ARG A 165 -0.67 24.98 24.73
C ARG A 165 -0.05 26.17 25.47
N LEU A 166 -0.81 26.92 26.25
CA LEU A 166 -0.39 28.11 27.03
C LEU A 166 0.48 29.08 26.22
N GLY A 167 0.12 29.38 24.98
CA GLY A 167 0.88 30.33 24.16
C GLY A 167 2.17 29.77 23.55
N THR A 168 2.44 28.48 23.71
CA THR A 168 3.65 27.85 23.15
C THR A 168 3.69 27.97 21.62
N PRO A 169 4.88 28.17 21.02
CA PRO A 169 5.03 28.10 19.57
C PRO A 169 4.88 26.67 19.05
N PHE A 170 5.07 25.65 19.90
CA PHE A 170 5.05 24.24 19.51
C PHE A 170 3.64 23.68 19.32
N VAL A 171 3.52 22.44 18.83
CA VAL A 171 2.22 21.76 18.75
C VAL A 171 1.57 21.67 20.13
N TRP A 172 2.33 21.17 21.12
CA TRP A 172 1.91 21.04 22.52
C TRP A 172 2.92 21.66 23.48
N ASN A 173 2.47 22.13 24.64
CA ASN A 173 3.36 22.72 25.64
C ASN A 173 4.34 21.66 26.17
N PRO A 174 5.67 21.87 26.13
CA PRO A 174 6.67 20.89 26.55
C PRO A 174 6.60 20.51 28.04
N THR A 175 5.97 21.37 28.86
CA THR A 175 5.71 21.14 30.29
C THR A 175 4.32 20.56 30.56
N GLY A 176 3.53 20.34 29.51
CA GLY A 176 2.19 19.74 29.56
C GLY A 176 2.20 18.23 29.80
N GLN A 177 1.00 17.65 29.79
CA GLN A 177 0.76 16.24 30.09
C GLN A 177 1.58 15.33 29.16
N MET A 178 2.23 14.31 29.76
CA MET A 178 3.22 13.51 29.06
C MET A 178 2.63 12.70 27.91
N ASN A 179 1.43 12.13 28.09
CA ASN A 179 0.83 11.26 27.07
C ASN A 179 0.59 12.02 25.76
N VAL A 180 0.16 13.28 25.82
CA VAL A 180 0.00 14.18 24.65
C VAL A 180 1.32 14.52 23.96
N ARG A 181 2.48 14.28 24.58
CA ARG A 181 3.81 14.56 23.97
C ARG A 181 4.55 13.30 23.51
N THR A 182 3.95 12.14 23.66
CA THR A 182 4.55 10.84 23.33
C THR A 182 3.75 10.12 22.25
N GLY A 183 4.35 9.13 21.62
CA GLY A 183 3.79 8.42 20.46
C GLY A 183 4.15 9.11 19.14
N ASN A 184 3.44 8.77 18.07
CA ASN A 184 3.71 9.31 16.74
C ASN A 184 2.93 10.61 16.54
N CYS A 185 3.62 11.68 16.15
CA CYS A 185 3.01 12.95 15.83
C CYS A 185 3.50 13.41 14.46
N TYR A 186 2.58 13.82 13.60
CA TYR A 186 2.82 14.28 12.25
C TYR A 186 2.22 15.67 12.08
N LEU A 187 2.99 16.59 11.52
CA LEU A 187 2.52 17.91 11.12
C LEU A 187 2.79 18.07 9.63
N ASN A 188 1.73 18.22 8.84
CA ASN A 188 1.80 18.31 7.38
C ASN A 188 2.59 17.15 6.75
N GLY A 189 2.38 15.92 7.25
CA GLY A 189 3.04 14.70 6.79
C GLY A 189 4.46 14.47 7.34
N LEU A 190 5.08 15.45 8.01
CA LEU A 190 6.38 15.27 8.65
C LEU A 190 6.21 14.72 10.07
N ARG A 191 6.91 13.64 10.40
CA ARG A 191 6.97 13.13 11.77
C ARG A 191 7.83 14.04 12.64
N ILE A 192 7.31 14.44 13.80
CA ILE A 192 7.88 15.49 14.64
C ILE A 192 7.83 15.13 16.14
N ASN A 193 8.65 15.83 16.93
CA ASN A 193 8.44 15.92 18.38
C ASN A 193 7.44 17.07 18.67
N PRO A 194 6.23 16.78 19.18
CA PRO A 194 5.20 17.80 19.36
C PRO A 194 5.53 18.86 20.42
N GLY A 195 6.47 18.59 21.32
CA GLY A 195 6.93 19.56 22.34
C GLY A 195 8.08 20.45 21.87
N MET A 196 8.57 20.27 20.64
CA MET A 196 9.74 20.98 20.11
C MET A 196 9.55 21.52 18.69
N TYR A 197 8.50 21.11 17.99
CA TYR A 197 8.25 21.52 16.61
C TYR A 197 7.21 22.65 16.54
N PRO A 198 7.56 23.81 15.96
CA PRO A 198 6.66 24.97 15.92
C PRO A 198 5.49 24.76 14.95
N VAL A 199 4.36 25.41 15.24
CA VAL A 199 3.21 25.49 14.33
C VAL A 199 3.10 26.90 13.77
N THR A 200 3.04 27.02 12.45
CA THR A 200 2.83 28.30 11.76
C THR A 200 1.42 28.82 12.03
N LEU A 201 1.32 30.06 12.50
CA LEU A 201 0.03 30.73 12.67
C LEU A 201 -0.50 31.25 11.32
N ASN A 202 -1.82 31.40 11.21
CA ASN A 202 -2.53 31.92 10.05
C ASN A 202 -2.36 31.07 8.77
N SER A 203 -1.96 29.81 8.91
CA SER A 203 -1.89 28.82 7.85
C SER A 203 -2.64 27.56 8.26
N PHE A 204 -3.37 26.96 7.34
CA PHE A 204 -3.94 25.63 7.58
C PHE A 204 -2.82 24.59 7.69
N ALA A 205 -2.98 23.66 8.61
CA ALA A 205 -2.11 22.54 8.83
C ALA A 205 -2.93 21.29 9.18
N LEU A 206 -2.40 20.13 8.79
CA LEU A 206 -2.88 18.82 9.21
C LEU A 206 -1.99 18.32 10.35
N LEU A 207 -2.58 18.14 11.53
CA LEU A 207 -1.97 17.46 12.66
C LEU A 207 -2.55 16.05 12.77
N GLY A 208 -1.71 15.03 12.69
CA GLY A 208 -2.06 13.64 12.99
C GLY A 208 -1.27 13.14 14.18
N GLN A 209 -1.94 12.59 15.19
CA GLN A 209 -1.28 12.14 16.41
C GLN A 209 -1.83 10.80 16.88
N VAL A 210 -0.93 9.86 17.14
CA VAL A 210 -1.19 8.56 17.75
C VAL A 210 -0.47 8.52 19.10
N LEU A 211 -1.23 8.58 20.19
CA LEU A 211 -0.71 8.68 21.55
C LEU A 211 -0.23 7.33 22.07
N GLU A 212 0.87 7.36 22.83
CA GLU A 212 1.34 6.16 23.53
C GLU A 212 0.39 5.79 24.67
N GLY A 213 0.09 6.76 25.54
CA GLY A 213 -0.90 6.66 26.61
C GLY A 213 -2.22 7.37 26.29
N SER A 214 -3.28 7.06 27.03
CA SER A 214 -4.58 7.72 26.88
C SER A 214 -4.56 9.18 27.35
N SER A 215 -5.29 10.04 26.65
CA SER A 215 -5.64 11.39 27.11
C SER A 215 -7.12 11.64 26.96
N SER A 216 -7.63 12.77 27.46
CA SER A 216 -9.04 13.10 27.37
C SER A 216 -9.26 14.57 27.08
N ALA A 217 -10.35 14.85 26.38
CA ALA A 217 -10.81 16.19 26.07
C ALA A 217 -12.34 16.20 26.00
N ASN A 218 -12.90 17.40 26.17
CA ASN A 218 -14.33 17.65 25.99
C ASN A 218 -14.68 19.01 25.36
N SER A 219 -13.72 19.67 24.73
CA SER A 219 -13.97 20.90 23.97
C SER A 219 -13.00 21.14 22.82
N PHE A 220 -13.46 21.94 21.86
CA PHE A 220 -12.67 22.54 20.78
C PHE A 220 -12.56 24.05 20.99
N ALA A 221 -11.48 24.66 20.50
CA ALA A 221 -11.25 26.10 20.61
C ALA A 221 -11.29 26.61 22.06
N CYS A 222 -10.89 25.78 23.01
CA CYS A 222 -10.95 26.05 24.43
C CYS A 222 -9.85 25.26 25.13
N GLU A 223 -8.85 25.94 25.67
CA GLU A 223 -7.78 25.26 26.40
C GLU A 223 -8.30 24.69 27.73
N ALA A 224 -8.88 25.56 28.55
CA ALA A 224 -9.46 25.24 29.85
C ALA A 224 -10.43 26.36 30.25
N TYR A 225 -11.74 26.15 30.09
CA TYR A 225 -12.76 27.13 30.46
C TYR A 225 -13.63 26.62 31.61
N LEU A 226 -13.88 27.46 32.61
CA LEU A 226 -14.77 27.18 33.74
C LEU A 226 -16.07 27.96 33.50
N TYR A 227 -17.14 27.26 33.12
CA TYR A 227 -18.43 27.89 32.82
C TYR A 227 -19.05 28.64 34.01
N THR A 228 -18.76 28.22 35.23
CA THR A 228 -19.27 28.85 36.46
C THR A 228 -18.71 30.25 36.71
N ASP A 229 -17.73 30.69 35.92
CA ASP A 229 -17.20 32.04 35.95
C ASP A 229 -16.95 32.52 34.50
N PRO A 230 -17.98 33.07 33.84
CA PRO A 230 -17.94 33.32 32.40
C PRO A 230 -16.96 34.42 31.95
N GLU A 231 -16.39 35.19 32.89
CA GLU A 231 -15.32 36.16 32.65
C GLU A 231 -13.93 35.54 32.82
N ASN A 232 -13.81 34.52 33.65
CA ASN A 232 -12.55 33.86 33.97
C ASN A 232 -12.15 32.89 32.84
N ARG A 233 -11.10 33.27 32.11
CA ARG A 233 -10.47 32.53 30.99
C ARG A 233 -11.11 32.68 29.62
N ALA A 234 -11.88 33.74 29.39
CA ALA A 234 -12.30 34.13 28.04
C ALA A 234 -11.11 34.19 27.05
N ASN A 235 -9.97 34.71 27.52
CA ASN A 235 -8.70 34.80 26.79
C ASN A 235 -8.07 33.45 26.38
N ARG A 236 -8.71 32.32 26.67
CA ARG A 236 -8.29 30.95 26.29
C ARG A 236 -9.28 30.24 25.38
N THR A 237 -10.18 30.99 24.77
CA THR A 237 -11.20 30.51 23.85
C THR A 237 -11.12 31.25 22.51
N GLY A 238 -11.53 30.59 21.44
CA GLY A 238 -11.46 31.13 20.08
C GLY A 238 -10.04 31.18 19.52
N GLY A 239 -9.85 31.94 18.44
CA GLY A 239 -8.54 32.16 17.82
C GLY A 239 -8.13 31.09 16.81
N LEU A 240 -9.04 30.24 16.33
CA LEU A 240 -8.71 29.22 15.34
C LEU A 240 -9.85 28.94 14.39
N GLN A 241 -9.53 28.25 13.31
CA GLN A 241 -10.48 27.62 12.41
C GLN A 241 -10.23 26.11 12.42
N LEU A 242 -11.31 25.31 12.37
CA LEU A 242 -11.26 23.85 12.22
C LEU A 242 -12.05 23.45 10.98
N ALA A 243 -11.44 22.63 10.13
CA ALA A 243 -12.06 22.09 8.93
C ALA A 243 -12.60 20.68 9.19
N GLU A 244 -11.77 19.81 9.77
CA GLU A 244 -12.17 18.46 10.12
C GLU A 244 -11.42 17.95 11.34
N VAL A 245 -12.12 17.18 12.19
CA VAL A 245 -11.60 16.59 13.42
C VAL A 245 -11.98 15.12 13.47
N ILE A 246 -11.01 14.25 13.73
CA ILE A 246 -11.24 12.81 13.86
C ILE A 246 -10.56 12.30 15.13
N ILE A 247 -11.33 11.66 16.00
CA ILE A 247 -10.88 11.17 17.30
C ILE A 247 -11.14 9.67 17.39
N TYR A 248 -10.13 8.91 17.83
CA TYR A 248 -10.24 7.48 18.11
C TYR A 248 -9.89 7.20 19.58
N ASN A 249 -10.66 6.30 20.21
CA ASN A 249 -10.37 5.79 21.55
C ASN A 249 -9.40 4.59 21.54
N ARG A 250 -9.04 4.11 20.34
CA ARG A 250 -8.05 3.06 20.10
C ARG A 250 -6.79 3.64 19.47
N LYS A 251 -5.67 2.95 19.67
CA LYS A 251 -4.40 3.28 19.00
C LYS A 251 -4.53 2.82 17.55
N LEU A 252 -4.51 3.75 16.60
CA LEU A 252 -4.41 3.40 15.19
C LEU A 252 -3.06 2.75 14.90
N THR A 253 -3.06 1.79 13.97
CA THR A 253 -1.83 1.31 13.34
C THR A 253 -1.17 2.43 12.54
N GLU A 254 0.11 2.26 12.22
CA GLU A 254 0.82 3.22 11.38
C GLU A 254 0.15 3.40 10.01
N ARG A 255 -0.32 2.30 9.41
CA ARG A 255 -1.06 2.31 8.14
C ARG A 255 -2.35 3.11 8.24
N GLU A 256 -3.21 2.82 9.21
CA GLU A 256 -4.47 3.56 9.43
C GLU A 256 -4.23 5.06 9.68
N SER A 257 -3.15 5.40 10.40
CA SER A 257 -2.77 6.79 10.65
C SER A 257 -2.31 7.49 9.37
N MET A 258 -1.60 6.81 8.48
CA MET A 258 -1.17 7.37 7.19
C MET A 258 -2.36 7.49 6.22
N ASP A 259 -3.23 6.48 6.17
CA ASP A 259 -4.45 6.47 5.36
C ASP A 259 -5.38 7.64 5.73
N THR A 260 -5.57 7.87 7.03
CA THR A 260 -6.35 9.01 7.54
C THR A 260 -5.72 10.35 7.13
N GLN A 261 -4.39 10.46 7.18
CA GLN A 261 -3.70 11.68 6.73
C GLN A 261 -3.80 11.88 5.21
N ALA A 262 -3.70 10.81 4.42
CA ALA A 262 -3.82 10.87 2.97
C ALA A 262 -5.23 11.29 2.54
N TYR A 263 -6.26 10.76 3.19
CA TYR A 263 -7.64 11.19 3.03
C TYR A 263 -7.80 12.70 3.32
N LEU A 264 -7.31 13.19 4.46
CA LEU A 264 -7.43 14.59 4.85
C LEU A 264 -6.63 15.53 3.94
N ASN A 265 -5.42 15.13 3.51
CA ASN A 265 -4.62 15.89 2.54
C ASN A 265 -5.32 16.00 1.19
N TRP A 266 -5.85 14.89 0.67
CA TRP A 266 -6.57 14.88 -0.59
C TRP A 266 -7.81 15.78 -0.54
N LYS A 267 -8.65 15.61 0.48
CA LYS A 267 -9.91 16.36 0.63
C LYS A 267 -9.68 17.85 0.85
N TRP A 268 -8.88 18.20 1.86
CA TRP A 268 -8.80 19.59 2.34
C TRP A 268 -7.69 20.39 1.68
N PHE A 269 -6.61 19.75 1.24
CA PHE A 269 -5.48 20.48 0.65
C PHE A 269 -5.42 20.29 -0.87
N GLY A 270 -6.18 19.34 -1.43
CA GLY A 270 -6.10 19.02 -2.85
C GLY A 270 -4.73 18.45 -3.23
N THR A 271 -4.00 17.88 -2.26
CA THR A 271 -2.63 17.39 -2.44
C THR A 271 -2.53 15.90 -2.14
N LEU A 272 -1.64 15.23 -2.85
CA LEU A 272 -1.30 13.84 -2.59
C LEU A 272 -0.25 13.75 -1.49
N SER A 273 -0.47 12.80 -0.57
CA SER A 273 0.58 12.43 0.38
C SER A 273 1.67 11.66 -0.34
N ALA A 274 2.92 11.81 0.09
CA ALA A 274 4.03 11.03 -0.47
C ALA A 274 3.70 9.53 -0.38
N GLY A 275 3.92 8.80 -1.47
CA GLY A 275 3.62 7.36 -1.56
C GLY A 275 2.15 7.02 -1.83
N TYR A 276 1.29 8.02 -2.07
CA TYR A 276 -0.10 7.84 -2.44
C TYR A 276 -0.40 8.41 -3.82
N SER A 277 -1.22 7.70 -4.61
CA SER A 277 -1.87 8.24 -5.79
C SER A 277 -3.29 8.74 -5.48
N ALA A 278 -3.93 9.37 -6.47
CA ALA A 278 -5.30 9.84 -6.34
C ALA A 278 -6.27 8.65 -6.16
N PRO A 279 -7.42 8.85 -5.49
CA PRO A 279 -8.42 7.80 -5.37
C PRO A 279 -8.86 7.30 -6.76
N GLY A 280 -8.86 5.98 -6.96
CA GLY A 280 -9.31 5.36 -8.21
C GLY A 280 -8.37 5.53 -9.42
N SER A 281 -7.19 6.12 -9.27
CA SER A 281 -6.23 6.25 -10.37
C SER A 281 -5.29 5.04 -10.47
N ASP A 282 -4.97 4.61 -11.68
CA ASP A 282 -3.89 3.66 -11.92
C ASP A 282 -2.56 4.18 -11.34
N LEU A 283 -1.80 3.30 -10.68
CA LEU A 283 -0.53 3.67 -10.08
C LEU A 283 0.63 3.30 -10.99
N THR A 284 1.26 4.30 -11.60
CA THR A 284 2.51 4.13 -12.34
C THR A 284 3.70 4.47 -11.47
N LEU A 285 4.54 3.46 -11.23
CA LEU A 285 5.83 3.57 -10.58
C LEU A 285 6.92 3.89 -11.62
N PRO A 286 8.02 4.51 -11.20
CA PRO A 286 9.05 5.00 -12.10
C PRO A 286 9.82 3.86 -12.76
N SER A 287 10.59 4.21 -13.79
CA SER A 287 11.54 3.28 -14.41
C SER A 287 12.58 2.78 -13.40
N VAL A 288 12.84 1.47 -13.45
CA VAL A 288 13.81 0.79 -12.59
C VAL A 288 14.92 0.24 -13.48
N ALA A 289 16.17 0.55 -13.12
CA ALA A 289 17.35 0.06 -13.81
C ALA A 289 18.28 -0.68 -12.85
N THR A 290 18.89 -1.78 -13.29
CA THR A 290 19.88 -2.54 -12.52
C THR A 290 21.29 -2.40 -13.08
N SER A 291 22.29 -2.37 -12.21
CA SER A 291 23.69 -2.59 -12.62
C SER A 291 23.96 -4.08 -12.81
N ALA A 292 25.17 -4.46 -13.26
CA ALA A 292 25.59 -5.85 -13.35
C ALA A 292 25.55 -6.61 -12.00
N ALA A 293 25.55 -5.89 -10.87
CA ALA A 293 25.38 -6.49 -9.55
C ALA A 293 23.93 -6.88 -9.23
N GLY A 294 22.97 -6.54 -10.11
CA GLY A 294 21.54 -6.76 -9.92
C GLY A 294 20.91 -5.79 -8.92
N GLY A 295 19.77 -6.18 -8.37
CA GLY A 295 19.08 -5.42 -7.34
C GLY A 295 17.80 -6.11 -6.90
N GLU A 296 17.26 -5.67 -5.77
CA GLU A 296 15.97 -6.14 -5.27
C GLU A 296 14.97 -4.99 -5.20
N LEU A 297 13.79 -5.22 -5.76
CA LEU A 297 12.65 -4.33 -5.65
C LEU A 297 11.50 -5.10 -5.00
N ARG A 298 10.97 -4.51 -3.92
CA ARG A 298 9.72 -4.96 -3.30
C ARG A 298 8.65 -3.92 -3.51
N VAL A 299 7.49 -4.32 -4.01
CA VAL A 299 6.31 -3.46 -4.12
C VAL A 299 5.25 -3.91 -3.13
N ASP A 300 4.96 -3.08 -2.13
CA ASP A 300 3.91 -3.37 -1.17
C ASP A 300 2.76 -2.38 -1.24
N GLY A 301 1.53 -2.89 -1.21
CA GLY A 301 0.38 -2.02 -1.20
C GLY A 301 -0.96 -2.73 -1.26
N ALA A 302 -1.98 -1.99 -1.69
CA ALA A 302 -3.35 -2.47 -1.79
C ALA A 302 -3.93 -2.38 -3.20
N VAL A 303 -3.19 -1.79 -4.15
CA VAL A 303 -3.63 -1.61 -5.54
C VAL A 303 -2.59 -2.13 -6.53
N PRO A 304 -3.01 -2.68 -7.68
CA PRO A 304 -2.11 -3.01 -8.79
C PRO A 304 -1.27 -1.80 -9.23
N VAL A 305 -0.07 -2.07 -9.74
CA VAL A 305 0.84 -1.02 -10.21
C VAL A 305 1.40 -1.31 -11.59
N THR A 306 1.90 -0.28 -12.27
CA THR A 306 2.66 -0.39 -13.51
C THR A 306 4.06 0.16 -13.32
N LEU A 307 5.10 -0.61 -13.61
CA LEU A 307 6.47 -0.10 -13.76
C LEU A 307 6.64 0.37 -15.21
N ALA A 308 6.97 1.65 -15.38
CA ALA A 308 7.07 2.28 -16.70
C ALA A 308 8.12 1.60 -17.60
N SER A 309 9.25 1.19 -17.04
CA SER A 309 10.21 0.31 -17.70
C SER A 309 11.12 -0.36 -16.69
N VAL A 310 11.60 -1.55 -17.03
CA VAL A 310 12.65 -2.27 -16.31
C VAL A 310 13.80 -2.51 -17.27
N SER A 311 15.01 -2.13 -16.86
CA SER A 311 16.21 -2.22 -17.72
C SER A 311 17.44 -2.60 -16.92
N GLY A 312 18.55 -2.90 -17.61
CA GLY A 312 19.84 -3.10 -16.97
C GLY A 312 20.45 -4.46 -17.23
N THR A 313 21.67 -4.65 -16.73
CA THR A 313 22.52 -5.80 -17.07
C THR A 313 22.57 -6.88 -16.01
N GLY A 314 22.16 -6.58 -14.77
CA GLY A 314 22.05 -7.57 -13.70
C GLY A 314 20.61 -7.97 -13.44
N ALA A 315 20.40 -9.13 -12.83
CA ALA A 315 19.07 -9.62 -12.53
C ALA A 315 18.33 -8.69 -11.56
N LEU A 316 17.04 -8.46 -11.82
CA LEU A 316 16.14 -7.82 -10.88
C LEU A 316 15.39 -8.88 -10.09
N THR A 317 15.59 -8.92 -8.78
CA THR A 317 14.72 -9.67 -7.88
C THR A 317 13.49 -8.84 -7.59
N LEU A 318 12.32 -9.32 -8.00
CA LEU A 318 11.04 -8.62 -7.84
C LEU A 318 10.13 -9.43 -6.91
N GLY A 319 9.72 -8.81 -5.81
CA GLY A 319 8.68 -9.31 -4.92
C GLY A 319 7.53 -8.32 -4.83
N SER A 320 6.29 -8.80 -4.73
CA SER A 320 5.13 -7.92 -4.59
C SER A 320 4.02 -8.53 -3.77
N SER A 321 3.27 -7.69 -3.04
CA SER A 321 1.97 -8.09 -2.44
C SER A 321 0.77 -7.74 -3.32
N VAL A 322 1.01 -7.09 -4.45
CA VAL A 322 0.00 -6.66 -5.44
C VAL A 322 0.45 -7.05 -6.86
N PRO A 323 -0.47 -7.14 -7.83
CA PRO A 323 -0.10 -7.27 -9.24
C PRO A 323 0.79 -6.13 -9.73
N VAL A 324 1.86 -6.48 -10.45
CA VAL A 324 2.82 -5.54 -11.05
C VAL A 324 2.83 -5.74 -12.56
N THR A 325 2.38 -4.73 -13.29
CA THR A 325 2.49 -4.67 -14.75
C THR A 325 3.88 -4.16 -15.13
N LEU A 326 4.60 -4.89 -15.98
CA LEU A 326 5.87 -4.44 -16.56
C LEU A 326 5.61 -3.92 -17.98
N ALA A 327 5.61 -2.59 -18.15
CA ALA A 327 5.25 -1.98 -19.43
C ALA A 327 6.33 -2.15 -20.51
N SER A 328 7.60 -2.30 -20.13
CA SER A 328 8.71 -2.59 -21.04
C SER A 328 9.88 -3.24 -20.29
N THR A 329 10.39 -4.35 -20.83
CA THR A 329 11.57 -5.08 -20.32
C THR A 329 12.66 -5.28 -21.36
N ASP A 330 12.51 -4.76 -22.58
CA ASP A 330 13.36 -5.11 -23.74
C ASP A 330 14.85 -4.77 -23.56
N THR A 331 15.17 -3.90 -22.61
CA THR A 331 16.56 -3.51 -22.27
C THR A 331 17.07 -4.15 -20.98
N LEU A 332 16.32 -5.09 -20.40
CA LEU A 332 16.74 -5.91 -19.27
C LEU A 332 17.43 -7.18 -19.77
N THR A 333 18.76 -7.15 -19.80
CA THR A 333 19.57 -8.31 -20.19
C THR A 333 19.93 -9.23 -19.02
N GLY A 334 19.76 -8.75 -17.79
CA GLY A 334 20.05 -9.53 -16.58
C GLY A 334 18.96 -10.53 -16.15
N GLY A 335 17.74 -10.41 -16.69
CA GLY A 335 16.59 -11.25 -16.34
C GLY A 335 15.88 -10.86 -15.04
N LEU A 336 14.85 -11.65 -14.69
CA LEU A 336 14.01 -11.49 -13.52
C LEU A 336 14.15 -12.68 -12.56
N ASN A 337 14.39 -12.40 -11.28
CA ASN A 337 14.21 -13.38 -10.22
C ASN A 337 12.85 -13.15 -9.57
N LEU A 338 11.96 -14.13 -9.70
CA LEU A 338 10.57 -14.06 -9.25
C LEU A 338 10.40 -14.82 -7.94
N THR A 339 9.95 -14.13 -6.90
CA THR A 339 9.70 -14.70 -5.57
C THR A 339 8.42 -14.11 -4.99
N ASN A 340 7.36 -14.92 -4.93
CA ASN A 340 6.04 -14.51 -4.42
C ASN A 340 5.56 -13.23 -5.12
N SER A 341 5.44 -13.33 -6.44
CA SER A 341 5.20 -12.18 -7.33
C SER A 341 4.06 -12.45 -8.30
N PHE A 342 3.30 -11.41 -8.60
CA PHE A 342 2.21 -11.41 -9.58
C PHE A 342 2.57 -10.42 -10.68
N ILE A 343 2.99 -10.91 -11.84
CA ILE A 343 3.55 -10.08 -12.90
C ILE A 343 2.64 -10.12 -14.13
N ASN A 344 2.35 -8.95 -14.69
CA ASN A 344 1.59 -8.81 -15.92
C ASN A 344 2.44 -8.18 -17.04
N PHE A 345 2.40 -8.78 -18.22
CA PHE A 345 3.02 -8.27 -19.43
C PHE A 345 1.90 -7.80 -20.38
N PRO A 346 1.71 -6.48 -20.54
CA PRO A 346 0.60 -5.92 -21.29
C PRO A 346 0.82 -5.89 -22.81
N ALA A 347 2.05 -6.18 -23.25
CA ALA A 347 2.49 -6.15 -24.64
C ALA A 347 3.60 -7.17 -24.83
N SER A 348 3.81 -7.58 -26.09
CA SER A 348 4.85 -8.53 -26.47
C SER A 348 6.24 -8.00 -26.12
N GLN A 349 7.02 -8.82 -25.43
CA GLN A 349 8.28 -8.41 -24.80
C GLN A 349 9.27 -9.58 -24.78
N THR A 350 10.54 -9.25 -24.59
CA THR A 350 11.60 -10.24 -24.35
C THR A 350 12.21 -10.07 -22.96
N VAL A 351 12.49 -11.19 -22.29
CA VAL A 351 13.24 -11.23 -21.03
C VAL A 351 14.36 -12.27 -21.13
N ALA A 352 15.58 -11.87 -20.76
CA ALA A 352 16.73 -12.77 -20.89
C ALA A 352 16.60 -14.06 -20.07
N SER A 353 16.07 -13.99 -18.86
CA SER A 353 15.82 -15.17 -18.03
C SER A 353 14.76 -14.95 -16.96
N PHE A 354 14.08 -16.03 -16.58
CA PHE A 354 13.30 -16.16 -15.36
C PHE A 354 13.99 -17.15 -14.41
N LYS A 355 14.17 -16.72 -13.17
CA LYS A 355 14.53 -17.60 -12.06
C LYS A 355 13.41 -17.63 -11.03
N VAL A 356 12.79 -18.78 -10.85
CA VAL A 356 11.64 -18.95 -9.94
C VAL A 356 12.08 -19.71 -8.70
N SER A 357 12.01 -19.08 -7.53
CA SER A 357 12.41 -19.69 -6.24
C SER A 357 11.28 -19.80 -5.20
N GLY A 358 10.11 -19.25 -5.49
CA GLY A 358 8.91 -19.31 -4.65
C GLY A 358 7.67 -19.56 -5.51
N HIS A 359 6.57 -18.87 -5.23
CA HIS A 359 5.41 -18.86 -6.13
C HIS A 359 5.48 -17.65 -7.06
N ALA A 360 5.30 -17.82 -8.36
CA ALA A 360 5.27 -16.71 -9.31
C ALA A 360 4.10 -16.88 -10.28
N GLU A 361 3.21 -15.90 -10.32
CA GLU A 361 2.12 -15.81 -11.29
C GLU A 361 2.51 -14.84 -12.39
N VAL A 362 2.42 -15.28 -13.65
CA VAL A 362 2.81 -14.51 -14.83
C VAL A 362 1.65 -14.49 -15.81
N SER A 363 1.14 -13.29 -16.07
CA SER A 363 0.08 -13.00 -17.03
C SER A 363 0.65 -12.38 -18.29
N VAL A 364 0.21 -12.84 -19.46
CA VAL A 364 0.45 -12.18 -20.75
C VAL A 364 -0.91 -11.84 -21.37
N ALA A 365 -1.04 -10.61 -21.88
CA ALA A 365 -2.27 -10.14 -22.52
C ALA A 365 -2.64 -10.96 -23.77
N ASP A 366 -3.94 -10.99 -24.10
CA ASP A 366 -4.44 -11.68 -25.29
C ASP A 366 -3.77 -11.16 -26.57
N GLY A 367 -3.40 -12.09 -27.46
CA GLY A 367 -2.68 -11.80 -28.70
C GLY A 367 -1.21 -11.43 -28.55
N GLU A 368 -0.69 -11.30 -27.32
CA GLU A 368 0.70 -10.93 -27.05
C GLU A 368 1.57 -12.15 -26.69
N ALA A 369 2.89 -12.01 -26.86
CA ALA A 369 3.87 -13.04 -26.57
C ALA A 369 5.03 -12.53 -25.70
N LEU A 370 5.39 -13.31 -24.69
CA LEU A 370 6.57 -13.10 -23.86
C LEU A 370 7.64 -14.13 -24.21
N ASP A 371 8.74 -13.68 -24.81
CA ASP A 371 9.90 -14.52 -25.13
C ASP A 371 10.88 -14.53 -23.94
N VAL A 372 11.17 -15.70 -23.39
CA VAL A 372 12.06 -15.89 -22.23
C VAL A 372 13.24 -16.77 -22.61
N GLY A 373 14.44 -16.20 -22.58
CA GLY A 373 15.66 -16.92 -23.00
C GLY A 373 16.02 -18.12 -22.13
N THR A 374 15.82 -18.04 -20.82
CA THR A 374 16.10 -19.16 -19.91
C THR A 374 15.13 -19.20 -18.74
N LEU A 375 14.52 -20.35 -18.48
CA LEU A 375 13.77 -20.65 -17.26
C LEU A 375 14.63 -21.52 -16.33
N SER A 376 14.73 -21.12 -15.07
CA SER A 376 15.47 -21.87 -14.05
C SER A 376 14.86 -21.77 -12.66
N GLY A 377 15.31 -22.65 -11.75
CA GLY A 377 14.91 -22.66 -10.35
C GLY A 377 13.99 -23.81 -9.99
N SER A 378 13.51 -23.79 -8.75
CA SER A 378 12.76 -24.88 -8.11
C SER A 378 11.42 -24.43 -7.52
N GLY A 379 11.00 -23.19 -7.79
CA GLY A 379 9.72 -22.66 -7.35
C GLY A 379 8.55 -23.12 -8.23
N THR A 380 7.37 -22.56 -8.01
CA THR A 380 6.19 -22.78 -8.85
C THR A 380 5.98 -21.59 -9.78
N LEU A 381 5.99 -21.86 -11.09
CA LEU A 381 5.53 -20.91 -12.11
C LEU A 381 4.05 -21.17 -12.41
N VAL A 382 3.24 -20.13 -12.36
CA VAL A 382 1.83 -20.16 -12.74
C VAL A 382 1.65 -19.25 -13.95
N CYS A 383 1.30 -19.83 -15.09
CA CYS A 383 0.94 -19.11 -16.29
C CYS A 383 -0.55 -18.80 -16.24
N VAL A 384 -0.87 -17.51 -16.31
CA VAL A 384 -2.23 -16.97 -16.34
C VAL A 384 -2.37 -16.01 -17.54
N GLY A 385 -3.57 -15.48 -17.77
CA GLY A 385 -3.87 -14.65 -18.92
C GLY A 385 -4.22 -15.47 -20.16
N ASP A 386 -4.21 -14.84 -21.32
CA ASP A 386 -4.67 -15.43 -22.59
C ASP A 386 -3.57 -15.45 -23.67
N GLY A 387 -2.45 -14.75 -23.43
CA GLY A 387 -1.30 -14.69 -24.33
C GLY A 387 -0.36 -15.90 -24.27
N MET A 388 0.80 -15.75 -24.92
CA MET A 388 1.83 -16.80 -25.00
C MET A 388 3.05 -16.47 -24.15
N ILE A 389 3.61 -17.48 -23.48
CA ILE A 389 4.96 -17.44 -22.92
C ILE A 389 5.79 -18.46 -23.70
N ALA A 390 6.82 -18.00 -24.42
CA ALA A 390 7.76 -18.85 -25.14
C ALA A 390 9.07 -18.95 -24.35
N LEU A 391 9.53 -20.18 -24.07
CA LEU A 391 10.76 -20.45 -23.32
C LEU A 391 11.81 -21.07 -24.24
N ASP A 392 13.01 -20.49 -24.28
CA ASP A 392 14.10 -21.05 -25.07
C ASP A 392 14.77 -22.20 -24.32
N ASP A 393 15.56 -21.92 -23.27
CA ASP A 393 16.24 -22.94 -22.45
C ASP A 393 15.50 -23.19 -21.14
N VAL A 394 15.18 -24.46 -20.85
CA VAL A 394 14.48 -24.89 -19.63
C VAL A 394 15.28 -25.89 -18.80
N SER A 395 16.53 -26.16 -19.18
CA SER A 395 17.38 -27.20 -18.58
C SER A 395 17.68 -26.97 -17.09
N GLY A 396 17.60 -25.72 -16.63
CA GLY A 396 17.83 -25.34 -15.25
C GLY A 396 16.57 -25.30 -14.37
N PHE A 397 15.40 -25.67 -14.90
CA PHE A 397 14.14 -25.70 -14.15
C PHE A 397 13.87 -27.11 -13.62
N GLY A 398 13.43 -27.18 -12.38
CA GLY A 398 13.00 -28.42 -11.73
C GLY A 398 11.90 -28.16 -10.71
N GLY A 399 11.07 -27.15 -10.95
CA GLY A 399 10.02 -26.72 -10.04
C GLY A 399 8.63 -27.16 -10.47
N GLY A 400 7.60 -26.59 -9.83
CA GLY A 400 6.21 -26.78 -10.19
C GLY A 400 5.79 -25.87 -11.35
N LEU A 401 4.90 -26.36 -12.21
CA LEU A 401 4.29 -25.60 -13.30
C LEU A 401 2.77 -25.72 -13.22
N THR A 402 2.08 -24.58 -13.26
CA THR A 402 0.63 -24.51 -13.37
C THR A 402 0.25 -23.69 -14.59
N LEU A 403 -0.62 -24.22 -15.43
CA LEU A 403 -1.22 -23.54 -16.57
C LEU A 403 -2.69 -23.32 -16.23
N ALA A 404 -3.06 -22.09 -15.89
CA ALA A 404 -4.44 -21.71 -15.59
C ALA A 404 -5.10 -20.91 -16.74
N GLY A 405 -4.27 -20.34 -17.61
CA GLY A 405 -4.67 -19.67 -18.85
C GLY A 405 -3.50 -19.60 -19.83
N GLY A 406 -3.77 -19.11 -21.04
CA GLY A 406 -2.77 -18.81 -22.05
C GLY A 406 -2.07 -20.05 -22.63
N THR A 407 -0.97 -19.80 -23.34
CA THR A 407 -0.14 -20.85 -23.94
C THR A 407 1.29 -20.76 -23.42
N LEU A 408 1.79 -21.84 -22.82
CA LEU A 408 3.23 -22.01 -22.60
C LEU A 408 3.83 -22.78 -23.77
N SER A 409 4.89 -22.27 -24.39
CA SER A 409 5.64 -22.91 -25.47
C SER A 409 7.10 -23.02 -25.11
N PHE A 410 7.82 -24.02 -25.62
CA PHE A 410 9.29 -24.07 -25.50
C PHE A 410 9.98 -24.68 -26.71
N THR A 411 11.26 -24.32 -26.89
CA THR A 411 12.05 -24.59 -28.09
C THR A 411 12.37 -26.08 -28.30
N ALA A 412 12.41 -26.48 -29.58
CA ALA A 412 12.68 -27.83 -30.05
C ALA A 412 13.99 -28.41 -29.47
N GLY A 413 13.95 -29.67 -29.02
CA GLY A 413 15.12 -30.40 -28.49
C GLY A 413 15.38 -30.20 -26.99
N ASN A 414 14.68 -29.28 -26.33
CA ASN A 414 14.76 -29.15 -24.88
C ASN A 414 13.80 -30.09 -24.16
N THR A 415 14.22 -30.58 -23.00
CA THR A 415 13.37 -31.37 -22.10
C THR A 415 13.04 -30.54 -20.88
N LEU A 416 11.77 -30.17 -20.72
CA LEU A 416 11.30 -29.48 -19.52
C LEU A 416 11.19 -30.49 -18.38
N ALA A 417 11.98 -30.31 -17.32
CA ALA A 417 11.86 -31.09 -16.10
C ALA A 417 10.96 -30.35 -15.11
N VAL A 418 9.88 -31.00 -14.66
CA VAL A 418 8.97 -30.44 -13.64
C VAL A 418 8.75 -31.43 -12.51
N ASP A 419 8.60 -30.88 -11.31
CA ASP A 419 8.13 -31.62 -10.14
C ASP A 419 6.64 -31.94 -10.28
N THR A 420 5.85 -30.96 -10.74
CA THR A 420 4.40 -31.09 -10.93
C THR A 420 3.97 -30.24 -12.11
N LEU A 421 3.08 -30.78 -12.96
CA LEU A 421 2.39 -30.04 -14.01
C LEU A 421 0.88 -30.07 -13.73
N THR A 422 0.31 -28.90 -13.47
CA THR A 422 -1.13 -28.74 -13.27
C THR A 422 -1.72 -27.96 -14.43
N VAL A 423 -2.75 -28.49 -15.09
CA VAL A 423 -3.50 -27.77 -16.11
C VAL A 423 -4.93 -27.57 -15.62
N THR A 424 -5.33 -26.31 -15.55
CA THR A 424 -6.62 -25.84 -15.06
C THR A 424 -7.16 -24.78 -16.02
N GLY A 425 -8.47 -24.54 -16.01
CA GLY A 425 -9.06 -23.48 -16.83
C GLY A 425 -8.81 -23.67 -18.33
N SER A 426 -8.37 -22.60 -19.00
CA SER A 426 -8.07 -22.55 -20.44
C SER A 426 -6.58 -22.72 -20.76
N GLY A 427 -5.73 -23.00 -19.76
CA GLY A 427 -4.29 -23.10 -19.94
C GLY A 427 -3.88 -24.21 -20.91
N SER A 428 -2.87 -23.93 -21.73
CA SER A 428 -2.38 -24.86 -22.76
C SER A 428 -0.86 -24.93 -22.80
N LEU A 429 -0.35 -26.11 -23.15
CA LEU A 429 1.08 -26.37 -23.35
C LEU A 429 1.31 -26.71 -24.83
N ARG A 430 2.23 -25.99 -25.47
CA ARG A 430 2.67 -26.24 -26.84
C ARG A 430 4.11 -26.76 -26.83
N LEU A 431 4.30 -27.96 -27.37
CA LEU A 431 5.62 -28.56 -27.56
C LEU A 431 6.06 -28.30 -29.01
N ALA A 432 7.30 -27.84 -29.20
CA ALA A 432 7.92 -27.85 -30.52
C ALA A 432 8.39 -29.27 -30.89
N ASP A 433 8.56 -29.57 -32.17
CA ASP A 433 9.03 -30.88 -32.64
C ASP A 433 10.32 -31.30 -31.91
N ALA A 434 10.38 -32.55 -31.42
CA ALA A 434 11.49 -33.11 -30.63
C ALA A 434 11.71 -32.48 -29.23
N ALA A 435 10.83 -31.61 -28.73
CA ALA A 435 10.80 -31.20 -27.34
C ALA A 435 10.25 -32.32 -26.43
N GLY A 436 10.78 -32.45 -25.21
CA GLY A 436 10.40 -33.49 -24.25
C GLY A 436 9.82 -32.91 -22.95
N LEU A 437 8.95 -33.67 -22.30
CA LEU A 437 8.58 -33.44 -20.90
C LEU A 437 9.16 -34.58 -20.06
N SER A 438 9.99 -34.24 -19.07
CA SER A 438 10.47 -35.19 -18.07
C SER A 438 9.95 -34.83 -16.70
N ALA A 439 9.65 -35.84 -15.92
CA ALA A 439 9.06 -35.71 -14.61
C ALA A 439 10.04 -36.24 -13.56
N GLY A 440 10.15 -35.53 -12.44
CA GLY A 440 10.79 -36.07 -11.25
C GLY A 440 10.09 -37.37 -10.78
N VAL A 441 10.72 -38.08 -9.83
CA VAL A 441 10.11 -39.26 -9.19
C VAL A 441 8.76 -38.85 -8.60
N TYR A 442 7.65 -39.39 -9.12
CA TYR A 442 6.25 -39.08 -8.75
C TYR A 442 5.64 -37.77 -9.29
N ALA A 443 5.88 -37.36 -10.54
CA ALA A 443 5.08 -36.28 -11.11
C ALA A 443 3.61 -36.67 -11.27
N LEU A 444 2.73 -35.77 -10.82
CA LEU A 444 1.30 -35.81 -11.03
C LEU A 444 0.98 -34.87 -12.19
N ILE A 445 0.65 -35.40 -13.37
CA ILE A 445 0.02 -34.61 -14.43
C ILE A 445 -1.47 -34.64 -14.14
N SER A 446 -2.04 -33.52 -13.70
CA SER A 446 -3.47 -33.39 -13.42
C SER A 446 -4.11 -32.44 -14.42
N PHE A 447 -5.04 -32.97 -15.20
CA PHE A 447 -5.98 -32.18 -15.98
C PHE A 447 -7.29 -32.09 -15.22
N THR A 448 -7.76 -30.87 -14.98
CA THR A 448 -9.08 -30.61 -14.41
C THR A 448 -9.98 -30.02 -15.48
N ASN A 449 -11.16 -30.62 -15.70
CA ASN A 449 -12.17 -30.21 -16.68
C ASN A 449 -11.86 -30.54 -18.16
N MET A 450 -11.36 -31.75 -18.45
CA MET A 450 -11.32 -32.25 -19.83
C MET A 450 -12.68 -32.83 -20.24
N ASP A 451 -13.17 -32.49 -21.44
CA ASP A 451 -14.29 -33.22 -22.05
C ASP A 451 -13.84 -34.60 -22.58
N ALA A 452 -14.78 -35.52 -22.78
CA ALA A 452 -14.48 -36.91 -23.15
C ALA A 452 -13.79 -37.04 -24.53
N THR A 453 -14.07 -36.14 -25.47
CA THR A 453 -13.53 -36.18 -26.83
C THR A 453 -12.08 -35.69 -26.86
N SER A 454 -11.80 -34.65 -26.08
CA SER A 454 -10.47 -34.11 -25.83
C SER A 454 -9.60 -35.10 -25.05
N ALA A 455 -10.19 -35.84 -24.10
CA ALA A 455 -9.52 -36.94 -23.40
C ALA A 455 -9.13 -38.08 -24.36
N ASP A 456 -10.02 -38.55 -25.23
CA ASP A 456 -9.71 -39.63 -26.18
C ASP A 456 -8.66 -39.23 -27.23
N THR A 457 -8.65 -37.97 -27.66
CA THR A 457 -7.64 -37.44 -28.60
C THR A 457 -6.28 -37.31 -27.93
N LEU A 458 -6.23 -36.78 -26.70
CA LEU A 458 -4.99 -36.68 -25.91
C LEU A 458 -4.34 -38.06 -25.67
N LEU A 459 -5.15 -39.12 -25.56
CA LEU A 459 -4.68 -40.48 -25.32
C LEU A 459 -4.19 -41.23 -26.57
N ALA A 460 -4.62 -40.80 -27.77
CA ALA A 460 -4.19 -41.40 -29.02
C ALA A 460 -2.78 -40.96 -29.45
N ASP A 461 -2.35 -39.76 -29.04
CA ASP A 461 -1.11 -39.13 -29.49
C ASP A 461 0.07 -39.28 -28.50
N TRP A 462 -0.14 -39.95 -27.36
CA TRP A 462 0.90 -40.19 -26.36
C TRP A 462 1.62 -41.52 -26.62
N SER A 463 2.92 -41.48 -26.89
CA SER A 463 3.77 -42.69 -26.87
C SER A 463 4.71 -42.68 -25.67
N LEU A 464 4.66 -43.74 -24.87
CA LEU A 464 5.60 -44.00 -23.78
C LEU A 464 6.76 -44.85 -24.30
N THR A 465 7.97 -44.29 -24.33
CA THR A 465 9.21 -45.04 -24.63
C THR A 465 9.99 -45.35 -23.36
N ASP A 466 10.76 -46.44 -23.38
CA ASP A 466 11.69 -46.87 -22.32
C ASP A 466 11.10 -47.22 -20.94
N VAL A 467 9.83 -47.65 -20.89
CA VAL A 467 9.19 -48.16 -19.66
C VAL A 467 9.47 -49.67 -19.47
N PRO A 468 10.14 -50.11 -18.40
CA PRO A 468 10.29 -51.53 -18.12
C PRO A 468 8.90 -52.17 -17.90
N PRO A 469 8.61 -53.39 -18.40
CA PRO A 469 7.26 -53.99 -18.44
C PRO A 469 6.50 -54.08 -17.10
N LYS A 470 7.24 -53.96 -15.99
CA LYS A 470 6.76 -54.02 -14.61
C LYS A 470 6.27 -52.67 -14.06
N PHE A 471 6.48 -51.58 -14.81
CA PHE A 471 6.08 -50.20 -14.48
C PHE A 471 5.04 -49.66 -15.47
N LYS A 472 4.15 -50.51 -16.00
CA LYS A 472 2.99 -50.02 -16.78
C LYS A 472 2.30 -48.92 -15.98
N SER A 473 2.44 -47.69 -16.46
CA SER A 473 1.87 -46.47 -15.93
C SER A 473 0.37 -46.65 -15.77
N SER A 474 -0.15 -46.47 -14.56
CA SER A 474 -1.59 -46.40 -14.40
C SER A 474 -2.01 -45.00 -14.82
N LEU A 475 -2.31 -44.83 -16.12
CA LEU A 475 -3.20 -43.79 -16.56
C LEU A 475 -4.56 -44.09 -15.91
N GLN A 476 -4.91 -43.35 -14.87
CA GLN A 476 -6.20 -43.53 -14.19
C GLN A 476 -7.11 -42.37 -14.55
N ILE A 477 -8.25 -42.69 -15.17
CA ILE A 477 -9.36 -41.76 -15.29
C ILE A 477 -10.21 -41.93 -14.03
N ARG A 478 -10.26 -40.92 -13.17
CA ARG A 478 -11.19 -40.87 -12.04
C ARG A 478 -11.92 -39.53 -12.06
N ASN A 479 -13.25 -39.55 -12.07
CA ASN A 479 -14.08 -38.34 -11.94
C ASN A 479 -13.70 -37.19 -12.92
N ASN A 480 -13.52 -37.48 -14.21
CA ASN A 480 -13.07 -36.52 -15.25
C ASN A 480 -11.66 -35.92 -15.03
N GLN A 481 -10.81 -36.58 -14.25
CA GLN A 481 -9.38 -36.28 -14.15
C GLN A 481 -8.59 -37.38 -14.84
N VAL A 482 -7.68 -36.99 -15.74
CA VAL A 482 -6.63 -37.88 -16.26
C VAL A 482 -5.42 -37.71 -15.35
N VAL A 483 -5.04 -38.79 -14.66
CA VAL A 483 -3.84 -38.84 -13.81
C VAL A 483 -2.82 -39.77 -14.46
N ALA A 484 -1.70 -39.22 -14.88
CA ALA A 484 -0.51 -40.00 -15.24
C ALA A 484 0.48 -39.96 -14.08
N VAL A 485 0.81 -41.12 -13.51
CA VAL A 485 1.86 -41.27 -12.49
C VAL A 485 3.09 -41.87 -13.18
N LEU A 486 4.15 -41.07 -13.30
CA LEU A 486 5.44 -41.50 -13.85
C LEU A 486 6.34 -42.00 -12.69
N SER A 487 6.64 -43.30 -12.66
CA SER A 487 7.24 -43.97 -11.50
C SER A 487 8.76 -44.19 -11.57
N SER A 488 9.45 -43.65 -12.58
CA SER A 488 10.91 -43.81 -12.73
C SER A 488 11.63 -42.58 -13.28
N LEU A 489 12.84 -42.34 -12.77
CA LEU A 489 13.79 -41.34 -13.24
C LEU A 489 14.15 -41.64 -14.70
N GLY A 490 13.99 -40.66 -15.61
CA GLY A 490 14.27 -40.81 -17.05
C GLY A 490 13.09 -41.26 -17.91
N THR A 491 11.86 -41.25 -17.39
CA THR A 491 10.66 -41.53 -18.19
C THR A 491 10.22 -40.25 -18.90
N SER A 492 10.27 -40.23 -20.24
CA SER A 492 9.82 -39.09 -21.05
C SER A 492 8.42 -39.33 -21.60
N LEU A 493 7.58 -38.30 -21.53
CA LEU A 493 6.29 -38.28 -22.22
C LEU A 493 6.45 -37.49 -23.52
N GLN A 494 6.23 -38.14 -24.66
CA GLN A 494 6.24 -37.51 -25.98
C GLN A 494 4.82 -37.50 -26.57
N ILE A 495 4.37 -36.32 -26.98
CA ILE A 495 3.16 -36.11 -27.78
C ILE A 495 3.61 -36.09 -29.24
N ARG A 496 2.95 -36.88 -30.11
CA ARG A 496 3.19 -36.85 -31.55
C ARG A 496 2.47 -35.73 -32.25
#